data_AF-A0A1F4XFP6-F1
#
_entry.id   AF-A0A1F4XFP6-F1
#
_cell.length_a   1.000
_cell.length_b   1.000
_cell.length_c   1.000
_cell.angle_alpha   90.00
_cell.angle_beta   90.00
_cell.angle_gamma   90.00
#
_symmetry.space_group_name_H-M   'P 1'
#
loop_
_entity.id
_entity.type
_entity.pdbx_description
1 polymer ?
#
loop_
_entity_poly.entity_id
_entity_poly.type
_entity_poly.pdbx_seq_one_letter_code
_entity_poly.pdbx_strand_id
1 'polypeptide(L)'
;FDLTKEKAEKVVNELIKRGELSQSDKARAVKEMLKGHEERTKKLKEKIDQRVSKVVEKVKGTTAQELSELNKKIEKLSKALEKLEEKLEKK
;
A
#
# COMPACT_ATOMS: atom_id res chain seq x y z
N PHE A 1 2.81 3.11 -1.97
CA PHE A 1 3.37 3.79 -0.78
C PHE A 1 4.25 2.81 -0.03
N ASP A 2 5.55 2.87 -0.26
CA ASP A 2 6.54 2.10 0.50
C ASP A 2 7.06 2.95 1.66
N LEU A 3 7.15 2.38 2.87
CA LEU A 3 7.70 3.07 4.02
C LEU A 3 9.21 2.89 4.04
N THR A 4 9.93 3.92 3.61
CA THR A 4 11.40 3.90 3.65
C THR A 4 11.93 4.10 5.06
N LYS A 5 13.13 3.56 5.32
CA LYS A 5 13.85 3.75 6.59
C LYS A 5 14.01 5.23 6.94
N GLU A 6 14.34 6.08 5.97
CA GLU A 6 14.45 7.53 6.19
C GLU A 6 13.14 8.18 6.65
N LYS A 7 12.00 7.79 6.06
CA LYS A 7 10.70 8.29 6.49
C LYS A 7 10.36 7.81 7.90
N ALA A 8 10.68 6.56 8.22
CA ALA A 8 10.51 6.02 9.57
C ALA A 8 11.38 6.75 10.60
N GLU A 9 12.64 7.02 10.26
CA GLU A 9 13.54 7.79 11.11
C GLU A 9 13.05 9.21 11.34
N LYS A 10 12.51 9.90 10.32
CA LYS A 10 11.93 11.25 10.48
C LYS A 10 10.76 11.25 11.47
N VAL A 11 9.83 10.30 11.33
CA VAL A 11 8.68 10.18 12.24
C VAL A 11 9.14 9.91 13.67
N VAL A 12 10.07 8.97 13.87
CA VAL A 12 10.59 8.65 15.20
C VAL A 12 11.36 9.83 15.79
N ASN A 13 12.13 10.56 14.98
CA ASN A 13 12.84 11.77 15.44
C ASN A 13 11.88 12.87 15.90
N GLU A 14 10.72 13.03 15.27
CA GLU A 14 9.70 13.98 15.72
C GLU A 14 9.10 13.57 17.06
N LEU A 15 8.82 12.28 17.26
CA LEU A 15 8.34 11.76 18.55
C LEU A 15 9.35 12.01 19.67
N ILE A 16 10.64 11.83 19.40
CA ILE A 16 11.68 12.14 20.39
C ILE A 16 11.76 13.63 20.68
N LYS A 17 11.67 14.49 19.66
CA LYS A 17 11.64 15.96 19.85
C LYS A 17 10.46 16.42 20.71
N ARG A 18 9.32 15.72 20.62
CA ARG A 18 8.12 15.99 21.42
C ARG A 18 8.21 15.42 22.85
N GLY A 19 9.28 14.68 23.16
CA GLY A 19 9.44 14.01 24.46
C GLY A 19 8.58 12.74 24.60
N GLU A 20 7.96 12.28 23.51
CA GLU A 20 7.09 11.10 23.51
C GLU A 20 7.89 9.79 23.40
N LEU A 21 9.18 9.86 23.06
CA LEU A 21 10.06 8.71 22.87
C LEU A 21 11.49 9.06 23.29
N SER A 22 12.22 8.12 23.89
CA SER A 22 13.60 8.36 24.33
C SER A 22 14.59 8.19 23.17
N GLN A 23 15.74 8.88 23.20
CA GLN A 23 16.79 8.67 22.19
C GLN A 23 17.30 7.21 22.18
N SER A 24 17.36 6.56 23.34
CA SER A 24 17.74 5.14 23.47
C SER A 24 16.79 4.19 22.73
N ASP A 25 15.50 4.54 22.61
CA ASP A 25 14.50 3.69 21.98
C ASP A 25 14.38 3.89 20.46
N LYS A 26 15.09 4.88 19.90
CA LYS A 26 15.01 5.26 18.49
C LYS A 26 15.18 4.09 17.53
N ALA A 27 16.25 3.32 17.69
CA ALA A 27 16.58 2.21 16.79
C ALA A 27 15.53 1.11 16.82
N ARG A 28 14.98 0.83 18.02
CA ARG A 28 13.90 -0.14 18.21
C ARG A 28 12.60 0.34 17.55
N ALA A 29 12.21 1.59 17.79
CA ALA A 29 10.99 2.17 17.25
C ALA A 29 10.99 2.19 15.71
N VAL A 30 12.11 2.57 15.09
CA VAL A 30 12.26 2.53 13.62
C VAL A 30 12.09 1.10 13.09
N LYS A 31 12.73 0.12 13.74
CA LYS A 31 12.66 -1.28 13.35
C LYS A 31 11.24 -1.85 13.47
N GLU A 32 10.55 -1.57 14.58
CA GLU A 32 9.18 -2.02 14.82
C GLU A 32 8.19 -1.38 13.83
N MET A 33 8.39 -0.11 13.50
CA MET A 33 7.56 0.60 12.52
C MET A 33 7.69 0.02 11.10
N LEU A 34 8.92 -0.26 10.67
CA LEU A 34 9.21 -0.89 9.37
C LEU A 34 8.68 -2.33 9.32
N LYS A 35 8.96 -3.14 10.35
CA LYS A 35 8.44 -4.51 10.43
C LYS A 35 6.91 -4.55 10.42
N GLY A 36 6.28 -3.67 11.18
CA GLY A 36 4.82 -3.55 11.19
C GLY A 36 4.27 -3.13 9.82
N HIS A 37 4.99 -2.29 9.07
CA HIS A 37 4.62 -1.94 7.70
C HIS A 37 4.70 -3.15 6.76
N GLU A 38 5.79 -3.90 6.77
CA GLU A 38 5.97 -5.11 5.97
C GLU A 38 4.87 -6.15 6.26
N GLU A 39 4.60 -6.42 7.53
CA GLU A 39 3.57 -7.39 7.92
C GLU A 39 2.16 -6.96 7.49
N ARG A 40 1.83 -5.67 7.63
CA ARG A 40 0.55 -5.12 7.17
C ARG A 40 0.42 -5.19 5.65
N THR A 41 1.48 -4.86 4.92
CA THR A 41 1.53 -4.94 3.46
C THR A 41 1.39 -6.39 2.99
N LYS A 42 2.07 -7.34 3.64
CA LYS A 42 1.95 -8.76 3.35
C LYS A 42 0.53 -9.28 3.57
N LYS A 43 -0.06 -9.00 4.74
CA LYS A 43 -1.46 -9.37 5.04
C LYS A 43 -2.46 -8.74 4.07
N LEU A 44 -2.20 -7.51 3.63
CA LEU A 44 -3.04 -6.84 2.63
C LEU A 44 -2.93 -7.52 1.28
N LYS A 45 -1.72 -7.84 0.80
CA LYS A 45 -1.50 -8.62 -0.43
C LYS A 45 -2.21 -9.97 -0.37
N GLU A 46 -2.03 -10.72 0.71
CA GLU A 46 -2.71 -12.01 0.91
C GLU A 46 -4.24 -11.87 0.87
N LYS A 47 -4.81 -10.83 1.49
CA LYS A 47 -6.26 -10.57 1.41
C LYS A 47 -6.72 -10.20 0.01
N ILE A 48 -5.92 -9.45 -0.74
CA ILE A 48 -6.20 -9.11 -2.14
C ILE A 48 -6.16 -10.38 -2.98
N ASP A 49 -5.10 -11.17 -2.87
CA ASP A 49 -4.95 -12.43 -3.62
C ASP A 49 -6.09 -13.39 -3.30
N GLN A 50 -6.47 -13.54 -2.03
CA GLN A 50 -7.64 -14.35 -1.64
C GLN A 50 -8.95 -13.82 -2.23
N ARG A 51 -9.15 -12.50 -2.28
CA ARG A 51 -10.35 -11.91 -2.89
C ARG A 51 -10.35 -12.10 -4.40
N VAL A 52 -9.21 -11.90 -5.06
CA VAL A 52 -9.05 -12.12 -6.50
C VAL A 52 -9.29 -13.59 -6.84
N SER A 53 -8.67 -14.52 -6.11
CA SER A 53 -8.89 -15.95 -6.29
C SER A 53 -10.36 -16.33 -6.09
N LYS A 54 -11.03 -15.82 -5.06
CA LYS A 54 -12.47 -16.06 -4.85
C LYS A 54 -13.35 -15.48 -5.96
N VAL A 55 -12.98 -14.32 -6.50
CA VAL A 55 -13.68 -13.74 -7.67
C VAL A 55 -13.42 -14.61 -8.89
N VAL A 56 -12.18 -15.00 -9.17
CA VAL A 56 -11.82 -15.88 -10.29
C VAL A 56 -12.49 -17.25 -10.17
N GLU A 57 -12.61 -17.84 -8.99
CA GLU A 57 -13.33 -19.09 -8.76
C GLU A 57 -14.84 -18.93 -9.01
N LYS A 58 -15.44 -17.83 -8.55
CA LYS A 58 -16.85 -17.51 -8.87
C LYS A 58 -17.05 -17.23 -10.37
N VAL A 59 -16.07 -16.60 -11.01
CA VAL A 59 -16.08 -16.25 -12.43
C VAL A 59 -15.70 -17.44 -13.32
N LYS A 60 -15.02 -18.49 -12.83
CA LYS A 60 -15.00 -19.77 -13.57
C LYS A 60 -16.42 -20.32 -13.79
N GLY A 61 -17.42 -19.87 -13.02
CA GLY A 61 -18.85 -20.10 -13.27
C GLY A 61 -19.59 -19.00 -14.05
N THR A 62 -18.98 -17.86 -14.38
CA THR A 62 -19.61 -16.71 -15.09
C THR A 62 -18.70 -16.19 -16.22
N THR A 63 -19.22 -16.09 -17.44
CA THR A 63 -18.48 -16.07 -18.71
C THR A 63 -17.33 -15.05 -18.81
N ALA A 64 -16.24 -15.43 -19.50
CA ALA A 64 -15.00 -14.66 -19.74
C ALA A 64 -15.16 -13.20 -20.22
N GLN A 65 -16.35 -12.85 -20.71
CA GLN A 65 -16.73 -11.51 -21.15
C GLN A 65 -16.75 -10.49 -20.01
N GLU A 66 -17.23 -10.88 -18.81
CA GLU A 66 -17.31 -9.98 -17.65
C GLU A 66 -15.92 -9.67 -17.06
N LEU A 67 -15.00 -10.65 -17.11
CA LEU A 67 -13.59 -10.46 -16.74
C LEU A 67 -12.88 -9.48 -17.69
N SER A 68 -13.17 -9.56 -18.99
CA SER A 68 -12.65 -8.61 -19.97
C SER A 68 -13.13 -7.18 -19.70
N GLU A 69 -14.40 -7.02 -19.33
CA GLU A 69 -14.96 -5.70 -18.96
C GLU A 69 -14.35 -5.15 -17.67
N LEU A 70 -14.11 -6.00 -16.67
CA LEU A 70 -13.47 -5.58 -15.42
C LEU A 70 -12.03 -5.12 -15.65
N ASN A 71 -11.25 -5.86 -16.46
CA ASN A 71 -9.89 -5.45 -16.83
C ASN A 71 -9.88 -4.10 -17.55
N LYS A 72 -10.81 -3.86 -18.48
CA LYS A 72 -10.95 -2.54 -19.15
C LYS A 72 -11.27 -1.41 -18.17
N LYS A 73 -12.06 -1.67 -17.12
CA LYS A 73 -12.37 -0.68 -16.09
C LYS A 73 -11.15 -0.38 -15.22
N ILE A 74 -10.39 -1.40 -14.83
CA ILE A 74 -9.13 -1.25 -14.08
C ILE A 74 -8.14 -0.42 -14.89
N GLU A 75 -7.96 -0.72 -16.18
CA GLU A 75 -7.02 0.00 -17.05
C GLU A 75 -7.40 1.49 -17.21
N LYS A 76 -8.70 1.80 -17.31
CA LYS A 76 -9.19 3.19 -17.34
C LYS A 76 -8.93 3.93 -16.03
N LEU A 77 -9.11 3.26 -14.89
CA LEU A 77 -8.82 3.84 -13.58
C LEU A 77 -7.32 4.09 -13.40
N SER A 78 -6.46 3.17 -13.84
CA SER A 78 -5.01 3.35 -13.82
C SER A 78 -4.58 4.56 -14.65
N LYS A 79 -5.09 4.70 -15.88
CA LYS A 79 -4.80 5.87 -16.75
C LYS A 79 -5.34 7.18 -16.16
N ALA A 80 -6.45 7.14 -15.43
CA ALA A 80 -6.98 8.32 -14.76
C ALA A 80 -6.12 8.72 -13.56
N LEU A 81 -5.61 7.75 -12.81
CA LEU A 81 -4.64 7.96 -11.73
C LEU A 81 -3.33 8.56 -12.26
N GLU A 82 -2.74 7.99 -13.31
CA GLU A 82 -1.54 8.53 -13.95
C GLU A 82 -1.75 9.98 -14.42
N LYS A 83 -2.89 10.27 -15.05
CA LYS A 83 -3.23 11.64 -15.47
C LYS A 83 -3.46 12.61 -14.32
N LEU A 84 -3.93 12.11 -13.17
CA LEU A 84 -4.08 12.93 -11.97
C LEU A 84 -2.72 13.19 -11.31
N GLU A 85 -1.86 12.19 -11.28
CA GLU A 85 -0.48 12.30 -10.80
C GLU A 85 0.33 13.28 -11.67
N GLU A 86 0.25 13.18 -13.01
CA GLU A 86 0.89 14.15 -13.93
C GLU A 86 0.36 15.58 -13.76
N LYS A 87 -0.93 15.75 -13.43
CA LYS A 87 -1.52 17.07 -13.19
C LYS A 87 -1.13 17.66 -11.84
N LEU A 88 -0.79 16.82 -10.86
CA LEU A 88 -0.30 17.23 -9.56
C LEU A 88 1.20 17.53 -9.59
N GLU A 89 1.97 16.91 -10.49
CA GLU A 89 3.40 17.22 -10.70
C GLU A 89 3.64 18.48 -11.55
N LYS A 90 2.66 18.91 -12.36
CA LYS A 90 2.74 20.13 -13.20
C LYS A 90 2.20 21.39 -12.52
N LYS A 91 1.88 21.35 -11.23
CA LYS A 91 1.30 22.44 -10.45
C LYS A 91 2.17 22.77 -9.25
#